data_AF-A0A356T565-F1
#
_entry.id   AF-A0A356T565-F1
#
_cell.length_a   1.000
_cell.length_b   1.000
_cell.length_c   1.000
_cell.angle_alpha   90.00
_cell.angle_beta   90.00
_cell.angle_gamma   90.00
#
_symmetry.space_group_name_H-M   'P 1'
#
loop_
_entity.id
_entity.type
_entity.pdbx_description
1 polymer ?
#
loop_
_entity_poly.entity_id
_entity_poly.type
_entity_poly.pdbx_seq_one_letter_code
_entity_poly.pdbx_strand_id
1 'polypeptide(L)'
;MGAEADPSRQSLPPAGTVMGGRYRLTRLIAAGGMGAVFEAEDEEAGLQVALKLLHPELTSERDVRRRFRRESSVLLALDHPSIVRLLDVGASDDELLFSVMELLDGETLYERL
;
A
#
# COMPACT_ATOMS: atom_id res chain seq x y z
N MET A 1 7.62 7.95 -33.24
CA MET A 1 8.45 8.31 -32.08
C MET A 1 7.71 7.80 -30.86
N GLY A 2 7.85 6.50 -30.59
CA GLY A 2 7.13 5.81 -29.53
C GLY A 2 7.83 6.09 -28.21
N ALA A 3 7.09 6.50 -27.20
CA ALA A 3 7.57 6.45 -25.83
C ALA A 3 7.76 4.97 -25.50
N GLU A 4 9.02 4.52 -25.52
CA GLU A 4 9.39 3.22 -24.97
C GLU A 4 8.96 3.19 -23.50
N ALA A 5 7.98 2.35 -23.20
CA ALA A 5 7.62 2.03 -21.84
C ALA A 5 8.84 1.37 -21.18
N ASP A 6 9.34 2.00 -20.12
CA ASP A 6 10.41 1.48 -19.28
C ASP A 6 10.02 0.09 -18.74
N PRO A 7 10.73 -0.99 -19.12
CA PRO A 7 10.40 -2.37 -18.73
C PRO A 7 10.73 -2.68 -17.26
N SER A 8 11.19 -1.70 -16.48
CA SER A 8 11.54 -1.77 -15.05
C SER A 8 10.38 -1.41 -14.09
N ARG A 9 9.13 -1.46 -14.55
CA ARG A 9 7.94 -1.34 -13.69
C ARG A 9 7.14 -2.62 -13.83
N GLN A 10 7.53 -3.67 -13.12
CA GLN A 10 6.65 -4.83 -12.95
C GLN A 10 5.28 -4.31 -12.50
N SER A 11 4.25 -4.65 -13.28
CA SER A 11 2.92 -4.08 -13.17
C SER A 11 2.38 -4.30 -11.76
N LEU A 12 1.97 -3.21 -11.10
CA LEU A 12 1.18 -3.29 -9.88
C LEU A 12 0.02 -4.28 -10.09
N PRO A 13 -0.39 -5.03 -9.05
CA PRO A 13 -1.53 -5.92 -9.15
C PRO A 13 -2.78 -5.15 -9.63
N PRO A 14 -3.59 -5.75 -10.50
CA PRO A 14 -4.82 -5.13 -10.96
C PRO A 14 -5.85 -5.02 -9.82
N ALA A 15 -6.85 -4.15 -10.03
CA ALA A 15 -8.04 -4.17 -9.18
C ALA A 15 -8.69 -5.56 -9.21
N GLY A 16 -9.22 -6.00 -8.07
CA GLY A 16 -9.77 -7.32 -7.83
C GLY A 16 -8.78 -8.33 -7.24
N THR A 17 -7.46 -8.04 -7.25
CA THR A 17 -6.48 -8.90 -6.58
C THR A 17 -6.69 -8.89 -5.06
N VAL A 18 -6.60 -10.06 -4.43
CA VAL A 18 -6.70 -10.22 -2.97
C VAL A 18 -5.30 -10.32 -2.37
N MET A 19 -4.98 -9.39 -1.47
CA MET A 19 -3.69 -9.31 -0.78
C MET A 19 -3.77 -10.02 0.57
N GLY A 20 -2.81 -10.91 0.85
CA GLY A 20 -2.74 -11.66 2.11
C GLY A 20 -3.99 -12.50 2.41
N GLY A 21 -4.75 -12.88 1.38
CA GLY A 21 -6.00 -13.63 1.52
C GLY A 21 -7.17 -12.88 2.17
N ARG A 22 -7.07 -11.55 2.36
CA ARG A 22 -8.07 -10.76 3.09
C ARG A 22 -8.45 -9.42 2.44
N TYR A 23 -7.48 -8.73 1.84
CA TYR A 23 -7.67 -7.36 1.38
C TYR A 23 -7.83 -7.30 -0.13
N ARG A 24 -9.05 -7.13 -0.63
CA ARG A 24 -9.33 -7.05 -2.07
C ARG A 24 -9.09 -5.63 -2.58
N LEU A 25 -8.14 -5.44 -3.50
CA LEU A 25 -7.88 -4.15 -4.13
C LEU A 25 -9.10 -3.71 -4.96
N THR A 26 -9.59 -2.49 -4.76
CA THR A 26 -10.76 -1.97 -5.49
C THR A 26 -10.36 -0.89 -6.48
N ARG A 27 -9.59 0.12 -6.05
CA ARG A 27 -9.25 1.29 -6.87
C ARG A 27 -7.85 1.80 -6.54
N LEU A 28 -7.07 2.16 -7.57
CA LEU A 28 -5.80 2.86 -7.36
C LEU A 28 -6.09 4.31 -6.91
N ILE A 29 -5.54 4.71 -5.76
CA ILE A 29 -5.63 6.09 -5.24
C ILE A 29 -4.44 6.90 -5.73
N ALA A 30 -3.22 6.37 -5.53
CA ALA A 30 -1.99 7.06 -5.87
C ALA A 30 -0.86 6.08 -6.19
N ALA A 31 0.12 6.52 -6.97
CA ALA A 31 1.34 5.79 -7.23
C ALA A 31 2.55 6.72 -7.11
N GLY A 32 3.65 6.23 -6.56
CA GLY A 32 4.88 6.98 -6.36
C GLY A 32 6.12 6.10 -6.33
N GLY A 33 7.24 6.68 -5.88
CA GLY A 33 8.55 6.00 -5.93
C GLY A 33 8.67 4.75 -5.06
N MET A 34 8.00 4.70 -3.91
CA MET A 34 8.07 3.54 -3.01
C MET A 34 7.04 2.44 -3.31
N GLY A 35 6.04 2.74 -4.14
CA GLY A 35 4.90 1.84 -4.32
C GLY A 35 3.63 2.58 -4.73
N ALA A 36 2.49 1.95 -4.47
CA ALA A 36 1.17 2.48 -4.76
C ALA A 36 0.23 2.34 -3.57
N VAL A 37 -0.75 3.23 -3.50
CA VAL A 37 -1.84 3.20 -2.52
C VAL A 37 -3.12 2.88 -3.25
N PHE A 38 -3.81 1.85 -2.77
CA PHE A 38 -5.10 1.41 -3.27
C PHE A 38 -6.15 1.64 -2.19
N GLU A 39 -7.36 1.95 -2.62
CA GLU A 39 -8.56 1.60 -1.87
C GLU A 39 -8.70 0.08 -1.95
N ALA A 40 -9.04 -0.54 -0.83
CA ALA A 40 -9.25 -1.97 -0.73
C ALA A 40 -10.39 -2.28 0.24
N GLU A 41 -11.06 -3.41 0.02
CA GLU A 41 -12.04 -3.97 0.93
C GLU A 41 -11.37 -5.00 1.83
N ASP A 42 -11.48 -4.82 3.14
CA ASP A 42 -11.20 -5.86 4.13
C ASP A 42 -12.37 -6.84 4.13
N GLU A 43 -12.19 -8.02 3.51
CA GLU A 43 -13.27 -9.00 3.33
C GLU A 43 -13.74 -9.65 4.64
N GLU A 44 -12.92 -9.60 5.70
CA GLU A 44 -13.31 -10.11 7.02
C GLU A 44 -14.17 -9.09 7.77
N ALA A 45 -13.81 -7.81 7.69
CA ALA A 45 -14.50 -6.73 8.40
C ALA A 45 -15.65 -6.08 7.60
N GLY A 46 -15.64 -6.22 6.27
CA GLY A 46 -16.56 -5.51 5.37
C GLY A 46 -16.33 -4.01 5.32
N LEU A 47 -15.10 -3.55 5.55
CA LEU A 47 -14.73 -2.12 5.62
C LEU A 47 -13.77 -1.73 4.50
N GLN A 48 -13.89 -0.49 4.03
CA GLN A 48 -12.92 0.09 3.10
C GLN A 48 -11.69 0.58 3.86
N VAL A 49 -10.52 0.29 3.30
CA VAL A 49 -9.20 0.61 3.85
C VAL A 49 -8.29 1.17 2.77
N ALA A 50 -7.25 1.90 3.18
CA ALA A 50 -6.16 2.28 2.30
C ALA A 50 -5.02 1.26 2.40
N LEU A 51 -4.67 0.59 1.31
CA LEU A 51 -3.59 -0.38 1.24
C LEU A 51 -2.41 0.17 0.45
N LYS A 52 -1.29 0.41 1.14
CA LYS A 52 -0.03 0.79 0.50
C LYS A 52 0.78 -0.46 0.18
N LEU A 53 0.96 -0.73 -1.11
CA LEU A 53 1.76 -1.82 -1.64
C LEU A 53 3.13 -1.31 -2.09
N LEU A 54 4.20 -1.95 -1.63
CA LEU A 54 5.56 -1.63 -2.08
C LEU A 54 5.82 -2.24 -3.47
N HIS A 55 6.63 -1.55 -4.28
CA HIS A 55 7.05 -2.10 -5.58
C HIS A 55 7.85 -3.40 -5.41
N PRO A 56 7.67 -4.41 -6.29
CA PRO A 56 8.36 -5.71 -6.18
C PRO A 56 9.89 -5.61 -6.07
N GLU A 57 10.50 -4.63 -6.73
CA GLU A 57 11.94 -4.41 -6.71
C GLU A 57 12.44 -4.11 -5.29
N LEU A 58 11.68 -3.28 -4.56
CA LEU A 58 12.00 -2.86 -3.20
C LEU A 58 11.76 -3.98 -2.19
N THR A 59 10.78 -4.86 -2.43
CA THR A 59 10.45 -5.94 -1.49
C THR A 59 11.54 -7.02 -1.47
N SER A 60 12.36 -7.14 -2.51
CA SER A 60 13.50 -8.07 -2.54
C SER A 60 14.68 -7.62 -1.66
N GLU A 61 14.77 -6.33 -1.35
CA GLU A 61 15.89 -5.76 -0.62
C GLU A 61 15.78 -6.00 0.90
N ARG A 62 16.78 -6.68 1.47
CA ARG A 62 16.82 -6.99 2.91
C ARG A 62 16.73 -5.75 3.80
N ASP A 63 17.33 -4.64 3.37
CA ASP A 63 17.30 -3.38 4.12
C ASP A 63 15.91 -2.76 4.13
N VAL A 64 15.20 -2.80 3.00
CA VAL A 64 13.80 -2.36 2.90
C VAL A 64 12.91 -3.20 3.80
N ARG A 65 13.02 -4.54 3.77
CA ARG A 65 12.24 -5.41 4.66
C ARG A 65 12.48 -5.12 6.13
N ARG A 66 13.74 -4.90 6.52
CA ARG A 66 14.10 -4.56 7.90
C ARG A 66 13.50 -3.22 8.31
N ARG A 67 13.61 -2.21 7.45
CA ARG A 67 13.04 -0.87 7.69
C ARG A 67 11.53 -0.93 7.79
N PHE A 68 10.87 -1.62 6.86
CA PHE A 68 9.43 -1.82 6.85
C PHE A 68 8.94 -2.41 8.18
N ARG A 69 9.54 -3.51 8.65
CA ARG A 69 9.16 -4.14 9.93
C ARG A 69 9.32 -3.19 11.11
N ARG A 70 10.45 -2.45 11.16
CA ARG A 70 10.74 -1.49 12.24
C ARG A 70 9.77 -0.31 12.23
N GLU A 71 9.49 0.27 11.08
CA GLU A 71 8.58 1.41 10.96
C GLU A 71 7.15 0.97 11.28
N SER A 72 6.72 -0.18 10.76
CA SER A 72 5.41 -0.74 11.01
C SER A 72 5.17 -1.02 12.49
N SER A 73 6.16 -1.59 13.20
CA SER A 73 6.01 -1.85 14.65
C SER A 73 5.81 -0.57 15.47
N VAL A 74 6.42 0.54 15.05
CA VAL A 74 6.23 1.83 15.72
C VAL A 74 4.88 2.41 15.36
N LEU A 75 4.52 2.42 14.07
CA LEU A 75 3.26 2.99 13.59
C LEU A 75 2.02 2.25 14.10
N LEU A 76 2.08 0.92 14.26
CA LEU A 76 0.98 0.13 14.84
C LEU A 76 0.67 0.51 16.30
N ALA A 77 1.66 1.05 17.03
CA ALA A 77 1.48 1.48 18.41
C ALA A 77 1.03 2.95 18.55
N LEU A 78 0.95 3.69 17.44
CA LEU A 78 0.54 5.09 17.44
C LEU A 78 -0.96 5.22 17.17
N ASP A 79 -1.64 5.95 18.04
CA ASP A 79 -3.05 6.33 17.89
C ASP A 79 -3.18 7.82 18.19
N HIS A 80 -3.25 8.64 17.14
CA HIS A 80 -3.31 10.09 17.27
C HIS A 80 -4.09 10.70 16.09
N PRO A 81 -5.02 11.65 16.31
CA PRO A 81 -5.92 12.18 15.28
C PRO A 81 -5.23 12.89 14.11
N SER A 82 -3.94 13.22 14.24
CA SER A 82 -3.14 13.86 13.18
C SER A 82 -2.19 12.92 12.46
N ILE A 83 -2.28 11.60 12.73
CA ILE A 83 -1.45 10.57 12.12
C ILE A 83 -2.39 9.52 11.56
N VAL A 84 -2.24 9.20 10.27
CA VAL A 84 -2.97 8.08 9.65
C VAL A 84 -2.70 6.81 10.45
N ARG A 85 -3.76 6.20 10.95
CA ARG A 85 -3.69 4.98 11.74
C ARG A 85 -3.30 3.81 10.85
N LEU A 86 -2.22 3.14 11.22
CA LEU A 86 -1.84 1.85 10.66
C LEU A 86 -2.68 0.76 11.34
N LEU A 87 -3.47 0.02 10.55
CA LEU A 87 -4.39 -1.02 11.03
C LEU A 87 -3.72 -2.39 11.03
N ASP A 88 -2.95 -2.68 9.98
CA ASP A 88 -2.31 -3.98 9.78
C ASP A 88 -1.11 -3.86 8.82
N VAL A 89 -0.26 -4.88 8.79
CA VAL A 89 0.81 -5.05 7.80
C VAL A 89 0.94 -6.51 7.40
N GLY A 90 1.23 -6.76 6.13
CA GLY A 90 1.31 -8.12 5.62
C GLY A 90 2.26 -8.29 4.45
N ALA A 91 2.31 -9.52 3.97
CA ALA A 91 2.97 -9.90 2.74
C ALA A 91 1.98 -10.71 1.88
N SER A 92 1.99 -10.50 0.56
CA SER A 92 1.23 -11.35 -0.37
C SER A 92 1.91 -12.71 -0.54
N ASP A 93 1.25 -13.61 -1.28
CA ASP A 93 1.82 -14.91 -1.66
C ASP A 93 3.13 -14.75 -2.44
N ASP A 94 3.22 -13.72 -3.30
CA ASP A 94 4.45 -13.33 -4.02
C ASP A 94 5.45 -12.50 -3.18
N GLU A 95 5.32 -12.53 -1.84
CA GLU A 95 6.11 -11.78 -0.87
C GLU A 95 6.14 -10.25 -1.05
N LEU A 96 5.12 -9.67 -1.68
CA LEU A 96 5.00 -8.22 -1.77
C LEU A 96 4.53 -7.67 -0.43
N LEU A 97 5.30 -6.74 0.13
CA LEU A 97 4.99 -6.10 1.40
C LEU A 97 3.91 -5.04 1.24
N PHE A 98 2.94 -5.04 2.15
CA PHE A 98 1.89 -4.03 2.18
C PHE A 98 1.54 -3.56 3.60
N SER A 99 1.06 -2.33 3.68
CA SER A 99 0.53 -1.71 4.89
C SER A 99 -0.94 -1.36 4.71
N VAL A 100 -1.77 -1.67 5.70
CA VAL A 100 -3.20 -1.38 5.72
C VAL A 100 -3.45 -0.25 6.70
N MET A 101 -4.13 0.78 6.23
CA MET A 101 -4.35 2.03 6.94
C MET A 101 -5.83 2.39 6.89
N GLU A 102 -6.27 3.26 7.80
CA GLU A 102 -7.58 3.88 7.64
C GLU A 102 -7.67 4.61 6.29
N LEU A 103 -8.84 4.51 5.66
CA LEU A 103 -9.14 5.28 4.46
C LEU A 103 -9.64 6.66 4.89
N LEU A 104 -8.93 7.71 4.50
CA LEU A 104 -9.34 9.09 4.79
C LEU A 104 -10.15 9.67 3.63
N ASP A 105 -11.30 10.25 3.97
CA ASP A 105 -12.08 11.08 3.06
C ASP A 105 -11.52 12.51 3.05
N GLY A 106 -11.10 12.99 1.88
CA GLY A 106 -10.59 14.35 1.73
C GLY A 106 -9.86 14.58 0.42
N GLU A 107 -9.20 15.74 0.33
CA GLU A 107 -8.32 16.12 -0.78
C GLU A 107 -6.87 16.12 -0.32
N THR A 108 -5.96 15.78 -1.23
CA THR A 108 -4.53 15.92 -0.98
C THR A 108 -4.14 17.39 -0.89
N LEU A 109 -3.05 17.70 -0.17
CA LEU A 109 -2.52 19.06 -0.13
C LEU A 109 -2.17 19.58 -1.54
N TYR A 110 -1.75 18.69 -2.44
CA TYR A 110 -1.42 19.02 -3.83
C TYR A 110 -2.65 19.45 -4.63
N GLU A 111 -3.82 18.86 -4.38
CA GLU A 111 -5.06 19.29 -5.05
C GLU A 111 -5.56 20.65 -4.54
N ARG A 112 -5.24 20.98 -3.28
CA ARG A 112 -5.68 22.20 -2.62
C ARG A 112 -4.81 23.42 -2.92
N LEU A 113 -3.58 23.24 -3.41
CA LEU A 113 -2.58 24.29 -3.65
C LEU A 113 -2.23 24.42 -5.12
#